data_AF-A0A2A3G762-F1
#
_entry.id   AF-A0A2A3G762-F1
#
_cell.length_a   1.000
_cell.length_b   1.000
_cell.length_c   1.000
_cell.angle_alpha   90.00
_cell.angle_beta   90.00
_cell.angle_gamma   90.00
#
_symmetry.space_group_name_H-M   'P 1'
#
loop_
_entity.id
_entity.type
_entity.pdbx_description
1 polymer ?
#
loop_
_entity_poly.entity_id
_entity_poly.type
_entity_poly.pdbx_seq_one_letter_code
_entity_poly.pdbx_strand_id
1 'polypeptide(L)'
;MDPVGVRPGEVPDPQVAEKAVRRTFTAKYKLAVVEEYERADHGERGAILRRENLYSSLLTEWRRQRDRGALAGLSVPRGPKPATGPTESGLAAENARLTAELEQARDVIRIQGELSALLEKLSSSSAENRGSRR
;
A
#
# COMPACT_ATOMS: atom_id res chain seq x y z
N MET A 1 -37.70 54.75 -27.76
CA MET A 1 -36.96 54.83 -26.49
C MET A 1 -37.69 53.88 -25.56
N ASP A 2 -37.21 52.65 -25.49
CA ASP A 2 -37.62 51.60 -24.56
C ASP A 2 -36.40 50.69 -24.29
N PRO A 3 -36.28 50.08 -23.11
CA PRO A 3 -35.01 49.96 -22.38
C PRO A 3 -34.43 48.54 -22.41
N VAL A 4 -33.10 48.41 -22.52
CA VAL A 4 -32.44 47.12 -22.35
C VAL A 4 -32.10 46.93 -20.87
N GLY A 5 -32.97 46.19 -20.19
CA GLY A 5 -32.77 45.73 -18.82
C GLY A 5 -31.55 44.81 -18.70
N VAL A 6 -30.72 45.07 -17.70
CA VAL A 6 -29.63 44.18 -17.29
C VAL A 6 -30.26 42.96 -16.61
N ARG A 7 -30.08 41.78 -17.21
CA ARG A 7 -30.54 40.50 -16.65
C ARG A 7 -29.64 40.11 -15.47
N PRO A 8 -30.18 39.73 -14.30
CA PRO A 8 -29.37 39.25 -13.18
C PRO A 8 -28.94 37.81 -13.46
N GLY A 9 -27.64 37.57 -13.64
CA GLY A 9 -27.12 36.22 -13.85
C GLY A 9 -25.70 36.11 -14.40
N GLU A 10 -24.99 37.20 -14.68
CA GLU A 10 -23.63 37.14 -15.21
C GLU A 10 -22.63 37.24 -14.05
N VAL A 11 -22.31 36.10 -13.44
CA VAL A 11 -21.07 35.98 -12.66
C VAL A 11 -19.94 36.14 -13.66
N PRO A 12 -19.04 37.14 -13.52
CA PRO A 12 -17.93 37.31 -14.44
C PRO A 12 -17.07 36.04 -14.46
N ASP A 13 -16.70 35.60 -15.66
CA ASP A 13 -15.80 34.46 -15.87
C ASP A 13 -14.54 34.63 -14.99
N PRO A 14 -14.22 33.69 -14.09
CA PRO A 14 -13.10 33.85 -13.17
C PRO A 14 -11.79 34.04 -13.95
N GLN A 15 -11.23 35.23 -13.86
CA GLN A 15 -9.95 35.60 -14.47
C GLN A 15 -8.74 34.84 -13.88
N VAL A 16 -8.98 33.99 -12.87
CA VAL A 16 -7.97 33.19 -12.18
C VAL A 16 -8.23 31.72 -12.48
N ALA A 17 -7.29 31.10 -13.20
CA ALA A 17 -7.32 29.66 -13.48
C ALA A 17 -7.45 28.85 -12.17
N GLU A 18 -8.37 27.90 -12.15
CA GLU A 18 -8.91 27.25 -10.94
C GLU A 18 -7.87 26.50 -10.09
N LYS A 19 -6.67 26.19 -10.61
CA LYS A 19 -5.55 25.66 -9.83
C LYS A 19 -4.24 25.69 -10.62
N ALA A 20 -3.15 26.17 -10.02
CA ALA A 20 -1.83 26.04 -10.60
C ALA A 20 -1.40 24.55 -10.66
N VAL A 21 -1.31 23.98 -11.87
CA VAL A 21 -0.82 22.62 -12.07
C VAL A 21 0.68 22.59 -11.80
N ARG A 22 1.09 21.85 -10.76
CA ARG A 22 2.51 21.66 -10.44
C ARG A 22 3.15 20.74 -11.48
N ARG A 23 4.29 21.16 -12.04
CA ARG A 23 5.07 20.36 -12.99
C ARG A 23 5.56 19.06 -12.33
N THR A 24 5.43 17.95 -13.04
CA THR A 24 5.97 16.63 -12.63
C THR A 24 7.13 16.24 -13.54
N PHE A 25 8.21 15.72 -12.95
CA PHE A 25 9.41 15.30 -13.66
C PHE A 25 9.51 13.78 -13.77
N THR A 26 9.50 13.26 -14.99
CA THR A 26 9.68 11.82 -15.23
C THR A 26 11.12 11.40 -14.93
N ALA A 27 11.34 10.12 -14.58
CA ALA A 27 12.68 9.60 -14.32
C ALA A 27 13.63 9.76 -15.52
N LYS A 28 13.11 9.51 -16.74
CA LYS A 28 13.85 9.72 -18.00
C LYS A 28 14.29 11.17 -18.17
N TYR A 29 13.40 12.12 -17.89
CA TYR A 29 13.73 13.55 -17.97
C TYR A 29 14.81 13.94 -16.96
N LYS A 30 14.67 13.52 -15.69
CA LYS A 30 15.66 13.79 -14.65
C LYS A 30 17.04 13.27 -15.05
N LEU A 31 17.13 12.04 -15.57
CA LEU A 31 18.38 11.42 -15.99
C LEU A 31 19.03 12.18 -17.14
N ALA A 32 18.26 12.52 -18.18
CA ALA A 32 18.76 13.26 -19.33
C ALA A 32 19.39 14.60 -18.94
N VAL A 33 18.73 15.35 -18.05
CA VAL A 33 19.23 16.64 -17.56
C VAL A 33 20.48 16.47 -16.69
N VAL A 34 20.51 15.46 -15.81
CA VAL A 34 21.69 15.17 -14.98
C VAL A 34 22.88 14.83 -15.86
N GLU A 35 22.67 13.99 -16.87
CA GLU A 35 23.72 13.61 -17.82
C GLU A 35 24.22 14.79 -18.66
N GLU A 36 23.32 15.63 -19.16
CA GLU A 36 23.70 16.84 -19.90
C GLU A 36 24.52 17.79 -19.02
N TYR A 37 24.09 17.99 -17.76
CA TYR A 37 24.80 18.84 -16.81
C TYR A 37 26.18 18.30 -16.44
N GLU A 38 26.33 16.98 -16.29
CA GLU A 38 27.60 16.34 -15.96
C GLU A 38 28.60 16.41 -17.13
N ARG A 39 28.12 16.38 -18.38
CA ARG A 39 28.95 16.55 -19.59
C ARG A 39 29.31 18.00 -19.89
N ALA A 40 28.53 18.95 -19.40
CA ALA A 40 28.72 20.37 -19.68
C ALA A 40 29.88 21.00 -18.89
N ASP A 41 30.53 21.99 -19.50
CA ASP A 41 31.56 22.80 -18.87
C ASP A 41 30.96 23.73 -17.80
N HIS A 42 31.82 24.21 -16.88
CA HIS A 42 31.39 25.02 -15.74
C HIS A 42 30.55 26.26 -16.13
N GLY A 43 30.84 26.90 -17.27
CA GLY A 43 30.09 28.05 -17.78
C GLY A 43 28.72 27.69 -18.38
N GLU A 44 28.60 26.50 -18.95
CA GLU A 44 27.39 26.06 -19.67
C GLU A 44 26.34 25.45 -18.74
N ARG A 45 26.79 24.90 -17.61
CA ARG A 45 25.91 24.36 -16.54
C ARG A 45 24.85 25.34 -16.09
N GLY A 46 25.19 26.63 -15.97
CA GLY A 46 24.23 27.68 -15.62
C GLY A 46 23.19 27.94 -16.72
N ALA A 47 23.56 27.79 -17.99
CA ALA A 47 22.63 27.95 -19.10
C ALA A 47 21.60 26.80 -19.15
N ILE A 48 22.05 25.57 -18.91
CA ILE A 48 21.19 24.38 -18.81
C ILE A 48 20.15 24.56 -17.69
N LEU A 49 20.57 24.98 -16.50
CA LEU A 49 19.65 25.19 -15.38
C LEU A 49 18.58 26.25 -15.67
N ARG A 50 18.93 27.34 -16.37
CA ARG A 50 17.97 28.37 -16.76
C ARG A 50 17.00 27.89 -17.85
N ARG A 51 17.50 27.17 -18.86
CA ARG A 51 16.68 26.60 -19.94
C ARG A 51 15.64 25.62 -19.41
N GLU A 52 16.04 24.79 -18.44
CA GLU A 52 15.15 23.80 -17.83
C GLU A 52 14.30 24.36 -16.67
N ASN A 53 14.55 25.62 -16.27
CA ASN A 53 14.00 26.29 -15.08
C ASN A 53 14.19 25.46 -13.80
N LEU A 54 15.42 25.02 -13.57
CA LEU A 54 15.82 24.15 -12.47
C LEU A 54 16.77 24.85 -11.51
N TYR A 55 16.59 24.54 -10.23
CA TYR A 55 17.53 24.92 -9.18
C TYR A 55 18.61 23.85 -9.01
N SER A 56 19.82 24.27 -8.63
CA SER A 56 20.95 23.36 -8.36
C SER A 56 20.66 22.32 -7.26
N SER A 57 19.76 22.64 -6.34
CA SER A 57 19.27 21.72 -5.29
C SER A 57 18.52 20.53 -5.87
N LEU A 58 17.66 20.74 -6.88
CA LEU A 58 16.94 19.66 -7.56
C LEU A 58 17.92 18.71 -8.25
N LEU A 59 18.94 19.27 -8.90
CA LEU A 59 19.93 18.46 -9.60
C LEU A 59 20.78 17.61 -8.64
N THR A 60 21.14 18.18 -7.49
CA THR A 60 21.86 17.45 -6.44
C THR A 60 21.00 16.32 -5.88
N GLU A 61 19.72 16.57 -5.67
CA GLU A 61 18.77 15.54 -5.23
C GLU A 61 18.57 14.45 -6.29
N TRP A 62 18.49 14.81 -7.58
CA TRP A 62 18.35 13.82 -8.66
C TRP A 62 19.59 12.95 -8.84
N ARG A 63 20.80 13.49 -8.64
CA ARG A 63 22.03 12.69 -8.60
C ARG A 63 21.99 11.69 -7.44
N ARG A 64 21.61 12.12 -6.24
CA ARG A 64 21.43 11.22 -5.09
C ARG A 64 20.38 10.14 -5.36
N GLN A 65 19.27 10.48 -6.01
CA GLN A 65 18.23 9.51 -6.39
C GLN A 65 18.76 8.48 -7.40
N ARG A 66 19.52 8.93 -8.42
CA ARG A 66 20.19 8.03 -9.38
C ARG A 66 21.15 7.09 -8.65
N ASP A 67 22.01 7.62 -7.80
CA ASP A 67 23.05 6.84 -7.14
C ASP A 67 22.44 5.83 -6.16
N ARG A 68 21.42 6.24 -5.38
CA ARG A 68 20.65 5.31 -4.54
C ARG A 68 19.93 4.25 -5.36
N GLY A 69 19.33 4.61 -6.50
CA GLY A 69 18.66 3.68 -7.40
C GLY A 69 19.63 2.67 -8.03
N ALA A 70 20.81 3.13 -8.43
CA ALA A 70 21.88 2.30 -8.95
C ALA A 70 22.41 1.34 -7.87
N LEU A 71 22.68 1.85 -6.67
CA LEU A 71 23.10 1.05 -5.52
C LEU A 71 22.03 0.01 -5.14
N ALA A 72 20.76 0.41 -5.10
CA ALA A 72 19.65 -0.51 -4.85
C ALA A 72 19.62 -1.60 -5.94
N GLY A 73 19.74 -1.23 -7.21
CA GLY A 73 19.80 -2.17 -8.33
C GLY A 73 20.98 -3.15 -8.28
N LEU A 74 22.15 -2.70 -7.81
CA LEU A 74 23.33 -3.53 -7.62
C LEU A 74 23.22 -4.44 -6.38
N SER A 75 22.47 -4.02 -5.36
CA SER A 75 22.25 -4.78 -4.14
C SER A 75 21.18 -5.87 -4.27
N VAL A 76 20.39 -5.89 -5.35
CA VAL A 76 19.42 -6.96 -5.60
C VAL A 76 20.18 -8.21 -6.07
N PRO A 77 20.15 -9.33 -5.31
CA PRO A 77 20.75 -10.58 -5.78
C PRO A 77 20.11 -11.01 -7.10
N ARG A 78 20.93 -11.53 -8.01
CA ARG A 78 20.50 -11.95 -9.35
C ARG A 78 19.53 -13.13 -9.22
N GLY A 79 18.26 -12.92 -9.57
CA GLY A 79 17.22 -13.95 -9.45
C GLY A 79 15.81 -13.38 -9.63
N PRO A 80 14.77 -14.24 -9.64
CA PRO A 80 13.38 -13.80 -9.65
C PRO A 80 13.15 -12.82 -8.50
N LYS A 81 12.50 -11.69 -8.79
CA LYS A 81 12.13 -10.72 -7.76
C LYS A 81 11.32 -11.48 -6.69
N PRO A 82 11.70 -11.41 -5.39
CA PRO A 82 10.89 -12.04 -4.35
C PRO A 82 9.47 -11.51 -4.52
N ALA A 83 8.51 -12.43 -4.63
CA ALA A 83 7.11 -12.07 -4.73
C ALA A 83 6.80 -11.07 -3.62
N THR A 84 6.11 -9.99 -3.94
CA THR A 84 5.55 -9.05 -2.95
C THR A 84 4.42 -9.76 -2.21
N GLY A 85 4.77 -10.82 -1.48
CA GLY A 85 3.92 -11.55 -0.57
C GLY A 85 4.10 -11.01 0.85
N PRO A 86 3.21 -11.39 1.78
CA PRO A 86 3.38 -11.06 3.19
C PRO A 86 4.78 -11.47 3.66
N THR A 87 5.41 -10.59 4.44
CA THR A 87 6.74 -10.85 5.01
C THR A 87 6.72 -12.13 5.84
N GLU A 88 7.84 -12.83 5.94
CA GLU A 88 7.95 -14.07 6.76
C GLU A 88 7.42 -13.86 8.20
N SER A 89 7.61 -12.65 8.75
CA SER A 89 7.05 -12.25 10.04
C SER A 89 5.52 -12.21 10.08
N GLY A 90 4.87 -11.74 9.01
CA GLY A 90 3.41 -11.71 8.91
C GLY A 90 2.82 -13.12 8.75
N LEU A 91 3.50 -13.99 7.99
CA LEU A 91 3.11 -15.39 7.83
C LEU A 91 3.25 -16.17 9.15
N ALA A 92 4.27 -15.89 9.96
CA ALA A 92 4.45 -16.53 11.26
C ALA A 92 3.34 -16.12 12.25
N ALA A 93 3.00 -14.83 12.31
CA ALA A 93 1.94 -14.33 13.17
C ALA A 93 0.57 -14.92 12.79
N GLU A 94 0.27 -14.98 11.49
CA GLU A 94 -0.99 -15.54 11.00
C GLU A 94 -1.07 -17.05 11.23
N ASN A 95 0.03 -17.80 11.00
CA ASN A 95 0.06 -19.22 11.34
C ASN A 95 -0.16 -19.47 12.84
N ALA A 96 0.45 -18.67 13.72
CA ALA A 96 0.25 -18.81 15.16
C ALA A 96 -1.21 -18.57 15.56
N ARG A 97 -1.83 -17.52 15.00
CA ARG A 97 -3.25 -17.21 15.22
C ARG A 97 -4.15 -18.34 14.74
N LEU A 98 -3.96 -18.79 13.49
CA LEU A 98 -4.76 -19.87 12.91
C LEU A 98 -4.60 -21.18 13.68
N THR A 99 -3.39 -21.47 14.17
CA THR A 99 -3.13 -22.66 15.00
C THR A 99 -3.92 -22.60 16.32
N ALA A 100 -3.93 -21.45 17.00
CA ALA A 100 -4.69 -21.26 18.23
C ALA A 100 -6.21 -21.39 18.00
N GLU A 101 -6.73 -20.83 16.91
CA GLU A 101 -8.15 -20.95 16.55
C GLU A 101 -8.54 -22.40 16.26
N LEU A 102 -7.66 -23.15 15.61
CA LEU A 102 -7.85 -24.57 15.30
C LEU A 102 -7.83 -25.41 16.59
N GLU A 103 -6.93 -25.12 17.53
CA GLU A 103 -6.94 -25.76 18.86
C GLU A 103 -8.24 -25.50 19.62
N GLN A 104 -8.69 -24.24 19.64
CA GLN A 104 -9.96 -23.90 20.29
C GLN A 104 -11.16 -24.63 19.65
N ALA A 105 -11.19 -24.73 18.32
CA ALA A 105 -12.24 -25.47 17.61
C ALA A 105 -12.21 -26.97 17.98
N ARG A 106 -11.01 -27.57 18.09
CA ARG A 106 -10.84 -28.95 18.54
C ARG A 106 -11.31 -29.16 19.97
N ASP A 107 -11.06 -28.20 20.87
CA ASP A 107 -11.53 -28.25 22.25
C ASP A 107 -13.05 -28.28 22.33
N VAL A 108 -13.71 -27.39 21.59
CA VAL A 108 -15.17 -27.33 21.52
C VAL A 108 -15.75 -28.66 21.04
N ILE A 109 -15.20 -29.22 19.96
CA ILE A 109 -15.65 -30.51 19.41
C ILE A 109 -15.49 -31.63 20.45
N ARG A 110 -14.36 -31.67 21.18
CA ARG A 110 -14.13 -32.67 22.21
C ARG A 110 -15.17 -32.57 23.33
N ILE A 111 -15.38 -31.38 23.87
CA ILE A 111 -16.32 -31.15 24.98
C ILE A 111 -17.74 -31.54 24.55
N GLN A 112 -18.14 -31.20 23.33
CA GLN A 112 -19.45 -31.61 22.79
C GLN A 112 -19.56 -33.14 22.69
N GLY A 113 -18.51 -33.83 22.23
CA GLY A 113 -18.47 -35.29 22.19
C GLY A 113 -18.58 -35.93 23.57
N GLU A 114 -17.82 -35.43 24.55
CA GLU A 114 -17.86 -35.91 25.94
C GLU A 114 -19.23 -35.69 26.59
N LEU A 115 -19.84 -34.51 26.39
CA LEU A 115 -21.17 -34.20 26.87
C LEU A 115 -22.22 -35.14 26.27
N SER A 116 -22.17 -35.38 24.96
CA SER A 116 -23.09 -36.32 24.30
C SER A 116 -22.97 -37.73 24.88
N ALA A 117 -21.75 -38.22 25.07
CA ALA A 117 -21.50 -39.54 25.65
C ALA A 117 -22.00 -39.64 27.11
N LEU A 118 -21.87 -38.58 27.91
CA LEU A 118 -22.42 -38.52 29.26
C LEU A 118 -23.95 -38.54 29.26
N LEU A 119 -24.58 -37.77 28.36
CA LEU A 119 -26.03 -37.74 28.23
C LEU A 119 -26.59 -39.10 27.80
N GLU A 120 -25.93 -39.81 26.89
CA GLU A 120 -26.30 -41.19 26.52
C GLU A 120 -26.25 -42.13 27.73
N LYS A 121 -25.17 -42.11 28.51
CA LYS A 121 -25.04 -42.94 29.72
C LYS A 121 -26.15 -42.67 30.73
N LEU A 122 -26.48 -41.39 30.98
CA LEU A 122 -27.55 -41.01 31.89
C LEU A 122 -28.93 -41.44 31.36
N SER A 123 -29.16 -41.30 30.05
CA SER A 123 -30.39 -41.76 29.41
C SER A 123 -30.58 -43.27 29.57
N SER A 124 -29.56 -44.08 29.23
CA SER A 124 -29.60 -45.55 29.36
C SER A 124 -29.76 -46.01 30.81
N SER A 125 -29.05 -45.40 31.76
CA SER A 125 -29.20 -45.71 33.19
C SER A 125 -30.62 -45.40 33.71
N SER A 126 -31.25 -44.32 33.21
CA SER A 126 -32.64 -43.99 33.55
C SER A 126 -33.66 -44.98 32.97
N ALA A 127 -33.35 -45.64 31.86
CA ALA A 127 -34.19 -46.64 31.23
C ALA A 127 -34.12 -47.97 31.98
N GLU A 128 -32.92 -48.38 32.41
CA GLU A 128 -32.67 -49.59 33.21
C GLU A 128 -33.35 -49.52 34.59
N ASN A 129 -33.23 -48.38 35.29
CA ASN A 129 -33.85 -48.18 36.61
C ASN A 129 -35.39 -48.17 36.57
N ARG A 130 -35.99 -47.79 35.43
CA ARG A 130 -37.46 -47.86 35.23
C ARG A 130 -37.94 -49.27 34.91
N GLY A 131 -37.11 -50.11 34.31
CA GLY A 131 -37.39 -51.53 34.08
C GLY A 131 -37.33 -52.36 35.36
N SER A 132 -36.45 -52.02 36.30
CA SER A 132 -36.29 -52.76 37.58
C SER A 132 -37.38 -52.47 38.63
N ARG A 133 -38.25 -51.47 38.40
CA ARG A 133 -39.36 -51.08 39.31
C ARG A 133 -40.74 -51.57 38.85
N ARG A 134 -40.80 -52.47 37.87
CA ARG A 134 -42.03 -53.09 37.38
C ARG A 134 -42.12 -54.56 37.76
#